data_AF-A0A7Z9KWV7-F1
#
_entry.id   AF-A0A7Z9KWV7-F1
#
_cell.length_a   1.000
_cell.length_b   1.000
_cell.length_c   1.000
_cell.angle_alpha   90.00
_cell.angle_beta   90.00
_cell.angle_gamma   90.00
#
_symmetry.space_group_name_H-M   'P 1'
#
loop_
_entity.id
_entity.type
_entity.pdbx_description
1 polymer ?
#
loop_
_entity_poly.entity_id
_entity_poly.type
_entity_poly.pdbx_seq_one_letter_code
_entity_poly.pdbx_strand_id
1 'polypeptide(L)'
;MSDTHIHIHLDGGSGSVSDSPPLRAPTSASKTVKSPTPRRARKKDPAMARAMKAANKKARLKNGSFRKGWDRSRIMKEAHRLKKKG
;
A
#
# COMPACT_ATOMS: atom_id res chain seq x y z
N MET A 1 12.43 28.15 -15.54
CA MET A 1 12.22 26.87 -14.84
C MET A 1 11.45 25.99 -15.81
N SER A 2 12.16 25.15 -16.56
CA SER A 2 11.59 24.30 -17.61
C SER A 2 10.87 23.11 -17.00
N ASP A 3 9.62 22.90 -17.42
CA ASP A 3 8.75 21.84 -16.96
C ASP A 3 8.82 20.67 -17.96
N THR A 4 9.56 19.61 -17.60
CA THR A 4 9.76 18.45 -18.48
C THR A 4 8.62 17.46 -18.28
N HIS A 5 7.61 17.53 -19.14
CA HIS A 5 6.53 16.53 -19.21
C HIS A 5 7.04 15.25 -19.92
N ILE A 6 7.01 14.11 -19.22
CA ILE A 6 7.32 12.78 -19.79
C ILE A 6 6.02 12.15 -20.27
N HIS A 7 5.82 12.08 -21.59
CA HIS A 7 4.76 11.29 -22.22
C HIS A 7 5.30 9.89 -22.53
N ILE A 8 4.78 8.87 -21.85
CA ILE A 8 5.05 7.46 -22.17
C ILE A 8 3.92 6.97 -23.09
N HIS A 9 4.20 6.87 -24.39
CA HIS A 9 3.36 6.12 -25.33
C HIS A 9 3.81 4.66 -25.31
N LEU A 10 2.91 3.75 -24.93
CA LEU A 10 3.11 2.31 -25.12
C LEU A 10 2.47 1.95 -26.47
N ASP A 11 3.32 1.71 -27.47
CA ASP A 11 2.95 1.21 -28.79
C ASP A 11 2.57 -0.27 -28.64
N GLY A 12 1.27 -0.53 -28.54
CA GLY A 12 0.70 -1.87 -28.45
C GLY A 12 0.28 -2.38 -29.82
N GLY A 13 1.23 -2.98 -30.55
CA GLY A 13 0.93 -3.72 -31.77
C GLY A 13 0.02 -4.93 -31.50
N SER A 14 -1.06 -5.04 -32.28
CA SER A 14 -1.81 -6.28 -32.48
C SER A 14 -2.30 -6.25 -33.93
N GLY A 15 -1.75 -7.04 -34.84
CA GLY A 15 -1.83 -8.50 -34.80
C GLY A 15 -3.18 -8.92 -35.39
N SER A 16 -3.28 -8.87 -36.72
CA SER A 16 -4.40 -9.40 -37.49
C SER A 16 -4.46 -10.92 -37.33
N VAL A 17 -5.53 -11.45 -36.73
CA VAL A 17 -5.93 -12.86 -36.85
C VAL A 17 -7.44 -12.96 -36.97
N SER A 18 -7.90 -13.07 -38.21
CA SER A 18 -9.24 -13.56 -38.55
C SER A 18 -9.07 -15.03 -38.95
N ASP A 19 -9.57 -15.98 -38.16
CA ASP A 19 -10.14 -17.24 -38.68
C ASP A 19 -10.85 -18.07 -37.59
N SER A 20 -12.19 -18.08 -37.69
CA SER A 20 -13.14 -19.16 -37.37
C SER A 20 -13.28 -19.78 -35.94
N PRO A 21 -14.52 -19.89 -35.39
CA PRO A 21 -14.82 -20.55 -34.11
C PRO A 21 -15.07 -22.06 -34.32
N PRO A 22 -14.83 -22.96 -33.34
CA PRO A 22 -15.92 -23.29 -32.41
C PRO A 22 -15.48 -23.84 -31.03
N LEU A 23 -16.52 -24.15 -30.22
CA LEU A 23 -16.57 -25.12 -29.12
C LEU A 23 -16.66 -24.55 -27.69
N ARG A 24 -17.92 -24.58 -27.23
CA ARG A 24 -18.37 -24.86 -25.86
C ARG A 24 -18.10 -23.77 -24.82
N ALA A 25 -19.13 -22.97 -24.57
CA ALA A 25 -19.19 -22.04 -23.46
C ALA A 25 -18.91 -22.75 -22.12
N PRO A 26 -17.90 -22.35 -21.34
CA PRO A 26 -17.99 -22.52 -19.90
C PRO A 26 -19.10 -21.57 -19.44
N THR A 27 -20.19 -22.09 -18.89
CA THR A 27 -21.14 -21.29 -18.12
C THR A 27 -20.42 -20.84 -16.85
N SER A 28 -19.54 -19.85 -17.00
CA SER A 28 -18.83 -19.19 -15.93
C SER A 28 -19.87 -18.37 -15.18
N ALA A 29 -20.33 -18.91 -14.05
CA ALA A 29 -21.00 -18.12 -13.05
C ALA A 29 -20.04 -17.01 -12.63
N SER A 30 -20.15 -15.88 -13.32
CA SER A 30 -19.46 -14.62 -13.03
C SER A 30 -19.78 -14.25 -11.58
N LYS A 31 -18.88 -14.62 -10.66
CA LYS A 31 -18.87 -14.05 -9.32
C LYS A 31 -18.54 -12.58 -9.53
N THR A 32 -19.56 -11.74 -9.60
CA THR A 32 -19.41 -10.29 -9.55
C THR A 32 -18.66 -9.97 -8.26
N VAL A 33 -17.36 -9.68 -8.38
CA VAL A 33 -16.52 -9.26 -7.27
C VAL A 33 -17.06 -7.90 -6.85
N LYS A 34 -17.83 -7.87 -5.76
CA LYS A 34 -18.32 -6.61 -5.19
C LYS A 34 -17.11 -5.75 -4.86
N SER A 35 -16.98 -4.60 -5.52
CA SER A 35 -15.91 -3.66 -5.25
C SER A 35 -15.91 -3.30 -3.76
N PRO A 36 -14.77 -3.39 -3.05
CA PRO A 36 -14.71 -3.09 -1.64
C PRO A 36 -15.13 -1.63 -1.42
N THR A 37 -16.20 -1.42 -0.65
CA THR A 37 -16.68 -0.09 -0.26
C THR A 37 -15.51 0.73 0.33
N PRO A 38 -15.33 1.99 -0.08
CA PRO A 38 -14.22 2.81 0.39
C PRO A 38 -14.30 2.97 1.92
N ARG A 39 -13.21 2.62 2.61
CA ARG A 39 -13.14 2.75 4.07
C ARG A 39 -13.12 4.24 4.41
N ARG A 40 -14.01 4.67 5.31
CA ARG A 40 -14.02 6.05 5.83
C ARG A 40 -12.64 6.39 6.40
N ALA A 41 -12.03 7.47 5.89
CA ALA A 41 -10.75 7.94 6.39
C ALA A 41 -10.90 8.31 7.87
N ARG A 42 -10.09 7.68 8.73
CA ARG A 42 -10.07 8.02 10.15
C ARG A 42 -9.36 9.37 10.32
N LYS A 43 -9.82 10.18 11.29
CA LYS A 43 -9.17 11.45 11.64
C LYS A 43 -7.69 11.19 11.99
N LYS A 44 -6.80 12.05 11.47
CA LYS A 44 -5.37 11.99 11.75
C LYS A 44 -5.12 12.34 13.21
N ASP A 45 -4.41 11.48 13.92
CA ASP A 45 -3.94 11.74 15.29
C ASP A 45 -2.47 12.21 15.25
N PRO A 46 -2.20 13.53 15.32
CA PRO A 46 -0.85 14.07 15.22
C PRO A 46 0.03 13.68 16.42
N ALA A 47 -0.54 13.49 17.61
CA ALA A 47 0.19 13.08 18.80
C ALA A 47 0.70 11.64 18.63
N MET A 48 -0.15 10.74 18.14
CA MET A 48 0.25 9.37 17.81
C MET A 48 1.32 9.34 16.70
N ALA A 49 1.20 10.20 15.69
CA ALA A 49 2.21 10.30 14.63
C ALA A 49 3.59 10.74 15.18
N ARG A 50 3.62 11.72 16.10
CA ARG A 50 4.86 12.16 16.78
C ARG A 50 5.45 11.04 17.64
N ALA A 51 4.61 10.36 18.43
CA ALA A 51 5.03 9.24 19.26
C ALA A 51 5.59 8.07 18.42
N MET A 52 4.97 7.75 17.28
CA MET A 52 5.46 6.73 16.35
C MET A 52 6.82 7.08 15.75
N LYS A 53 7.08 8.36 15.42
CA LYS A 53 8.39 8.80 14.94
C LYS A 53 9.47 8.59 16.01
N ALA A 54 9.18 8.96 17.25
CA ALA A 54 10.09 8.76 18.38
C ALA A 54 10.35 7.26 18.65
N ALA A 55 9.31 6.43 18.64
CA ALA A 55 9.45 4.98 18.84
C ALA A 55 10.28 4.32 17.73
N ASN A 56 10.05 4.68 16.46
CA ASN A 56 10.84 4.19 15.34
C ASN A 56 12.32 4.61 15.43
N LYS A 57 12.60 5.86 15.84
CA LYS A 57 13.98 6.34 16.03
C LYS A 57 14.74 5.51 17.08
N LYS A 58 14.04 5.03 18.12
CA LYS A 58 14.64 4.15 19.14
C LYS A 58 14.85 2.72 18.65
N ALA A 59 13.90 2.22 17.85
CA ALA A 59 13.80 0.81 17.47
C ALA A 59 14.57 0.45 16.19
N ARG A 60 14.83 1.41 15.29
CA ARG A 60 15.48 1.16 13.99
C ARG A 60 16.94 1.60 13.99
N LEU A 61 17.76 0.86 13.27
CA LEU A 61 19.14 1.20 12.93
C LEU A 61 19.18 2.18 11.74
N LYS A 62 20.36 2.73 11.44
CA LYS A 62 20.55 3.67 10.32
C LYS A 62 20.23 3.03 8.95
N ASN A 63 20.47 1.73 8.80
CA ASN A 63 20.10 0.95 7.62
C ASN A 63 18.60 0.60 7.55
N GLY A 64 17.80 1.06 8.51
CA GLY A 64 16.37 0.81 8.56
C GLY A 64 15.96 -0.55 9.13
N SER A 65 16.87 -1.46 9.48
CA SER A 65 16.48 -2.70 10.15
C SER A 65 16.11 -2.45 11.62
N PHE A 66 15.36 -3.37 12.24
CA PHE A 66 15.08 -3.30 13.67
C PHE A 66 16.33 -3.66 14.47
N ARG A 67 16.54 -2.96 15.59
CA ARG A 67 17.53 -3.35 16.59
C ARG A 67 17.17 -4.72 17.16
N LYS A 68 18.17 -5.50 17.61
CA LYS A 68 17.94 -6.83 18.20
C LYS A 68 16.88 -6.74 19.31
N GLY A 69 15.90 -7.64 19.25
CA GLY A 69 14.79 -7.66 20.20
C GLY A 69 13.74 -6.56 19.99
N TRP A 70 13.81 -5.78 18.91
CA TRP A 70 12.70 -4.91 18.51
C TRP A 70 11.87 -5.54 17.40
N ASP A 71 10.56 -5.39 17.54
CA ASP A 71 9.58 -5.77 16.54
C ASP A 71 8.51 -4.67 16.42
N ARG A 72 7.64 -4.81 15.42
CA ARG A 72 6.54 -3.86 15.21
C ARG A 72 5.63 -3.74 16.43
N SER A 73 5.41 -4.85 17.14
CA SER A 73 4.54 -4.91 18.32
C SER A 73 5.08 -4.05 19.46
N ARG A 74 6.39 -4.14 19.76
CA ARG A 74 7.06 -3.30 20.77
C ARG A 74 7.08 -1.83 20.38
N ILE A 75 7.24 -1.51 19.09
CA ILE A 75 7.16 -0.13 18.59
C ILE A 75 5.78 0.47 18.87
N MET A 76 4.70 -0.27 18.59
CA MET A 76 3.33 0.21 18.85
C MET A 76 3.06 0.38 20.34
N LYS A 77 3.50 -0.57 21.18
CA LYS A 77 3.40 -0.46 22.64
C LYS A 77 4.14 0.76 23.16
N GLU A 78 5.38 0.98 22.69
CA GLU A 78 6.18 2.15 23.06
C GLU A 78 5.56 3.45 22.57
N ALA A 79 5.00 3.50 21.36
CA ALA A 79 4.32 4.69 20.85
C ALA A 79 3.07 5.04 21.68
N HIS A 80 2.26 4.05 22.07
CA HIS A 80 1.13 4.28 22.98
C HIS A 80 1.60 4.75 24.36
N ARG A 81 2.71 4.21 24.88
CA ARG A 81 3.32 4.67 26.13
C ARG A 81 3.78 6.12 26.05
N LEU A 82 4.45 6.50 24.96
CA LEU A 82 4.91 7.86 24.71
C LEU A 82 3.74 8.84 24.54
N LYS A 83 2.68 8.45 23.83
CA LYS A 83 1.45 9.24 23.69
C LYS A 83 0.74 9.47 25.03
N LYS A 84 0.75 8.50 25.94
CA LYS A 84 0.12 8.65 27.26
C LYS A 84 0.93 9.56 28.20
N LYS A 85 2.24 9.66 27.97
CA LYS A 85 3.17 10.40 28.85
C LYS A 85 3.30 11.89 28.49
N GLY A 86 3.08 12.25 27.22
CA GLY A 86 3.15 13.63 26.73
C GLY A 86 1.77 14.16 26.42
#